data_AF-A0A2R7R4Z6-F1
#
_entry.id   AF-A0A2R7R4Z6-F1
#
_cell.length_a   1.000
_cell.length_b   1.000
_cell.length_c   1.000
_cell.angle_alpha   90.00
_cell.angle_beta   90.00
_cell.angle_gamma   90.00
#
_symmetry.space_group_name_H-M   'P 1'
#
loop_
_entity.id
_entity.type
_entity.pdbx_description
1 polymer ?
#
loop_
_entity_poly.entity_id
_entity_poly.type
_entity_poly.pdbx_seq_one_letter_code
_entity_poly.pdbx_strand_id
1 'polypeptide(L)' 'MTSITSTNLADGRELIYFDDADVPKPRTAETTTDLRPLPERGEPGEVRFDALTDEWVAVAAHRQTRTHLPPADQCPI' A
#
# COMPACT_ATOMS: atom_id res chain seq x y z
N MET A 1 -18.60 18.66 14.48
CA MET A 1 -18.17 17.37 15.06
C MET A 1 -17.73 16.49 13.90
N THR A 2 -16.49 16.03 13.91
CA THR A 2 -15.93 15.20 12.82
C THR A 2 -16.64 13.84 12.82
N SER A 3 -17.11 13.38 11.67
CA SER A 3 -17.66 12.03 11.51
C SER A 3 -16.58 11.07 11.04
N ILE A 4 -16.61 9.85 11.58
CA ILE A 4 -15.61 8.81 11.29
C ILE A 4 -16.31 7.65 10.58
N THR A 5 -15.74 7.19 9.48
CA THR A 5 -16.20 5.99 8.75
C THR A 5 -15.03 5.01 8.61
N SER A 6 -15.22 3.75 8.98
CA SER A 6 -14.20 2.69 8.85
C SER A 6 -14.59 1.68 7.76
N THR A 7 -13.58 1.13 7.09
CA THR A 7 -13.67 0.05 6.11
C THR A 7 -12.33 -0.69 6.03
N ASN A 8 -12.20 -1.63 5.10
CA ASN A 8 -10.98 -2.42 4.90
C ASN A 8 -10.38 -2.16 3.51
N LEU A 9 -9.05 -2.13 3.45
CA LEU A 9 -8.29 -2.23 2.22
C LEU A 9 -8.37 -3.65 1.66
N ALA A 10 -8.01 -3.81 0.39
CA ALA A 10 -8.01 -5.12 -0.28
C ALA A 10 -7.10 -6.16 0.42
N ASP A 11 -6.08 -5.72 1.16
CA ASP A 11 -5.18 -6.57 1.95
C ASP A 11 -5.61 -6.76 3.42
N GLY A 12 -6.82 -6.32 3.79
CA GLY A 12 -7.42 -6.51 5.11
C GLY A 12 -7.05 -5.45 6.15
N ARG A 13 -6.12 -4.54 5.85
CA ARG A 13 -5.80 -3.41 6.75
C ARG A 13 -7.01 -2.48 6.90
N GLU A 14 -7.16 -1.86 8.07
CA GLU A 14 -8.22 -0.88 8.31
C GLU A 14 -7.94 0.44 7.58
N LEU A 15 -8.97 1.00 6.95
CA LEU A 15 -8.99 2.32 6.35
C LEU A 15 -10.04 3.18 7.06
N ILE A 16 -9.60 4.32 7.59
CA ILE A 16 -10.45 5.23 8.37
C ILE A 16 -10.55 6.57 7.62
N TYR A 17 -11.77 6.97 7.32
CA TYR A 17 -12.09 8.29 6.76
C TYR A 17 -12.51 9.25 7.87
N PHE A 18 -12.04 10.48 7.76
CA PHE A 18 -12.41 11.58 8.64
C PHE A 18 -13.08 12.66 7.79
N ASP A 19 -14.32 13.00 8.13
CA ASP A 19 -15.11 14.01 7.42
C ASP A 19 -15.41 15.19 8.35
N ASP A 20 -15.34 16.40 7.78
CA ASP A 20 -15.72 17.63 8.48
C ASP A 20 -17.24 17.68 8.74
N ALA A 21 -17.63 18.52 9.69
CA ALA A 21 -19.01 18.61 10.16
C ALA A 21 -20.01 19.05 9.07
N ASP A 22 -19.53 19.72 8.04
CA ASP A 22 -20.34 20.31 6.96
C ASP A 22 -20.55 19.35 5.78
N VAL A 23 -20.09 18.10 5.88
CA VAL A 23 -20.31 17.10 4.83
C VAL A 23 -21.81 16.73 4.79
N PRO A 24 -22.54 17.01 3.69
CA PRO A 24 -24.01 16.93 3.68
C PRO A 24 -24.56 15.51 3.75
N LYS A 25 -23.73 14.49 3.47
CA LYS A 25 -24.13 13.08 3.47
C LYS A 25 -22.99 12.22 4.00
N PRO A 26 -23.27 11.28 4.92
CA PRO A 26 -22.27 10.32 5.36
C PRO A 26 -21.81 9.45 4.18
N ARG A 27 -20.53 9.05 4.20
CA ARG A 27 -19.95 8.17 3.19
C ARG A 27 -20.71 6.84 3.11
N THR A 28 -20.92 6.35 1.90
CA THR A 28 -21.58 5.06 1.64
C THR A 28 -20.55 3.99 1.34
N ALA A 29 -20.93 2.70 1.50
CA ALA A 29 -20.07 1.57 1.15
C ALA A 29 -19.55 1.64 -0.30
N GLU A 30 -20.38 2.10 -1.23
CA GLU A 30 -19.99 2.31 -2.64
C GLU A 30 -18.82 3.28 -2.81
N THR A 31 -18.71 4.30 -1.93
CA THR A 31 -17.66 5.32 -1.99
C THR A 31 -16.42 4.97 -1.16
N THR A 32 -16.52 4.00 -0.25
CA THR A 32 -15.45 3.68 0.69
C THR A 32 -14.78 2.34 0.41
N THR A 33 -15.46 1.43 -0.30
CA THR A 33 -14.94 0.09 -0.60
C THR A 33 -13.72 0.17 -1.50
N ASP A 34 -12.62 -0.46 -1.07
CA ASP A 34 -11.43 -0.63 -1.90
C ASP A 34 -11.69 -1.69 -2.99
N LEU A 35 -11.79 -1.24 -4.24
CA LEU A 35 -12.04 -2.09 -5.41
C LEU A 35 -10.75 -2.49 -6.15
N ARG A 36 -9.57 -2.09 -5.65
CA ARG A 36 -8.30 -2.40 -6.32
C ARG A 36 -8.06 -3.91 -6.28
N PRO A 37 -7.60 -4.51 -7.39
CA PRO A 37 -7.19 -5.90 -7.36
C PRO A 37 -6.00 -6.06 -6.41
N LEU A 38 -6.02 -7.11 -5.58
CA LEU A 38 -4.86 -7.50 -4.78
C LEU A 38 -4.06 -8.54 -5.59
N PRO A 39 -2.94 -8.17 -6.22
CA PRO A 39 -2.10 -9.13 -6.89
C PRO A 39 -1.47 -10.10 -5.87
N GLU A 40 -1.04 -11.26 -6.34
CA GLU A 40 -0.30 -12.19 -5.51
C GLU A 40 0.93 -11.52 -4.90
N ARG A 41 1.22 -11.89 -3.65
CA ARG A 41 2.44 -11.43 -2.98
C ARG A 41 3.64 -11.98 -3.77
N GLY A 42 4.54 -11.08 -4.19
CA GLY A 42 5.76 -11.50 -4.86
C GLY A 42 6.66 -12.35 -3.96
N GLU A 43 7.55 -13.11 -4.61
CA GLU A 43 8.51 -13.98 -3.93
C GLU A 43 9.35 -13.23 -2.88
N PRO A 44 9.65 -13.87 -1.74
CA PRO A 44 10.53 -13.29 -0.74
C PRO A 44 11.92 -12.99 -1.32
N GLY A 45 12.62 -12.05 -0.69
CA GLY A 45 14.03 -11.86 -0.99
C GLY A 45 14.86 -13.05 -0.52
N GLU A 46 16.01 -13.25 -1.15
CA GLU A 46 16.99 -14.26 -0.75
C GLU A 46 18.24 -13.59 -0.17
N VAL A 47 19.08 -14.37 0.53
CA VAL A 47 20.39 -13.93 0.99
C VAL A 47 21.44 -14.86 0.40
N ARG A 48 22.48 -14.28 -0.20
CA ARG A 48 23.56 -15.01 -0.87
C ARG A 48 24.89 -14.64 -0.24
N PHE A 49 25.74 -15.62 -0.03
CA PHE A 49 27.08 -15.41 0.50
C PHE A 49 28.06 -15.13 -0.64
N ASP A 50 28.83 -14.05 -0.52
CA ASP A 50 29.93 -13.70 -1.42
C ASP A 50 31.26 -14.14 -0.79
N ALA A 51 31.88 -15.16 -1.38
CA ALA A 51 33.13 -15.74 -0.89
C ALA A 51 34.37 -14.86 -1.17
N LEU A 52 34.28 -13.87 -2.07
CA LEU A 52 35.40 -12.97 -2.35
C LEU A 52 35.51 -11.87 -1.30
N THR A 53 34.37 -11.39 -0.81
CA THR A 53 34.30 -10.35 0.22
C THR A 53 34.05 -10.89 1.63
N ASP A 54 33.69 -12.17 1.76
CA ASP A 54 33.29 -12.82 3.02
C ASP A 54 32.04 -12.18 3.64
N GLU A 55 31.07 -11.80 2.80
CA GLU A 55 29.87 -11.05 3.20
C GLU A 55 28.56 -11.73 2.78
N TRP A 56 27.49 -11.43 3.52
CA TRP A 56 26.12 -11.83 3.17
C TRP A 56 25.40 -10.68 2.46
N VAL A 57 24.89 -10.95 1.25
CA VAL A 57 24.21 -9.99 0.39
C VAL A 57 22.72 -10.31 0.30
N ALA A 58 21.88 -9.35 0.67
CA ALA A 58 20.43 -9.45 0.49
C ALA A 58 20.04 -9.14 -0.96
N VAL A 59 19.37 -10.08 -1.62
CA VAL A 59 18.86 -9.94 -2.99
C VAL A 59 17.34 -9.81 -2.94
N ALA A 60 16.85 -8.62 -3.31
CA ALA A 60 15.43 -8.29 -3.32
C ALA A 60 14.97 -7.87 -4.73
N ALA A 61 15.00 -8.81 -5.68
CA ALA A 61 14.69 -8.55 -7.09
C ALA A 61 13.32 -7.87 -7.29
N HIS A 62 12.33 -8.23 -6.47
CA HIS A 62 10.99 -7.61 -6.48
C HIS A 62 10.99 -6.10 -6.22
N ARG A 63 12.08 -5.50 -5.72
CA ARG A 63 12.18 -4.04 -5.52
C ARG A 63 12.44 -3.27 -6.81
N GLN A 64 12.94 -3.92 -7.85
CA GLN A 64 13.25 -3.29 -9.13
C GLN A 64 12.01 -2.75 -9.87
N THR A 65 10.83 -3.27 -9.54
CA THR A 65 9.55 -2.83 -10.11
C THR A 65 8.90 -1.68 -9.34
N ARG A 66 9.50 -1.20 -8.25
CA ARG A 66 8.98 -0.04 -7.52
C ARG A 66 9.17 1.23 -8.34
N THR A 67 8.10 1.98 -8.53
CA THR A 67 8.18 3.29 -9.17
C THR A 67 9.10 4.21 -8.38
N HIS A 68 10.14 4.73 -9.02
CA HIS A 68 11.04 5.73 -8.45
C HIS A 68 10.64 7.10 -8.96
N LEU A 69 10.34 8.03 -8.03
CA LEU A 69 9.81 9.36 -8.34
C LEU A 69 8.62 9.27 -9.30
N PRO A 70 7.49 8.65 -8.88
CA PRO A 70 6.31 8.62 -9.70
C PRO A 70 5.91 10.05 -10.10
N PRO A 71 5.41 10.26 -11.32
CA PRO A 71 4.74 11.51 -11.64
C PRO A 71 3.59 11.76 -10.64
N ALA A 72 3.23 13.02 -10.43
CA ALA A 72 2.35 13.42 -9.31
C ALA A 72 0.99 12.68 -9.30
N ASP A 73 0.50 12.27 -10.47
CA ASP A 73 -0.71 11.47 -10.67
C ASP A 73 -0.59 9.99 -10.23
N GLN A 74 0.63 9.53 -9.93
CA GLN A 74 0.94 8.15 -9.53
C GLN A 74 1.60 8.09 -8.14
N CYS A 75 1.63 9.20 -7.39
CA CYS A 75 2.12 9.22 -6.01
C CYS A 75 1.17 8.41 -5.10
N PRO A 76 1.65 7.37 -4.40
CA PRO A 76 0.80 6.50 -3.59
C PRO A 76 0.43 7.08 -2.20
N ILE A 77 0.77 8.35 -1.94
CA ILE A 77 0.54 9.09 -0.70
C ILE A 77 0.03 10.50 -1.02
#